data_AF-A0AB35IM27-F1
#
_entry.id   AF-A0AB35IM27-F1
#
_cell.length_a   1.000
_cell.length_b   1.000
_cell.length_c   1.000
_cell.angle_alpha   90.00
_cell.angle_beta   90.00
_cell.angle_gamma   90.00
#
_symmetry.space_group_name_H-M   'P 1'
#
loop_
_entity.id
_entity.type
_entity.pdbx_description
1 polymer ?
#
loop_
_entity_poly.entity_id
_entity_poly.type
_entity_poly.pdbx_seq_one_letter_code
_entity_poly.pdbx_strand_id
1 'polypeptide(L)'
;MKKGDKDRLNISKKEIQQKIINLVSDAWENSYHAGAYLNQLPKRTDCEYDREIVEFIMGFKRALRIKSRIIYACKTEELIEYYYRHQGQYDFKNELMKDTGNSI
;
A
#
# COMPACT_ATOMS: atom_id res chain seq x y z
N MET A 1 19.96 18.23 19.11
CA MET A 1 18.71 17.65 18.54
C MET A 1 18.44 18.34 17.22
N LYS A 2 18.53 17.60 16.10
CA LYS A 2 18.33 18.18 14.76
C LYS A 2 16.85 18.44 14.51
N LYS A 3 16.58 19.63 13.98
CA LYS A 3 15.30 20.17 13.55
C LYS A 3 14.85 19.35 12.31
N GLY A 4 13.94 18.40 12.48
CA GLY A 4 13.47 17.55 11.37
C GLY A 4 12.24 16.68 11.62
N ASP A 5 11.84 16.46 12.88
CA ASP A 5 10.80 15.46 13.20
C ASP A 5 9.35 15.96 13.19
N LYS A 6 9.09 17.24 12.86
CA LYS A 6 7.73 17.83 13.03
C LYS A 6 6.84 17.89 11.79
N ASP A 7 7.35 17.55 10.61
CA ASP A 7 6.57 17.55 9.36
C ASP A 7 6.34 16.15 8.77
N ARG A 8 6.45 15.08 9.58
CA ARG A 8 5.93 13.76 9.16
C ARG A 8 4.40 13.88 9.14
N LEU A 9 3.85 14.08 7.93
CA LEU A 9 2.42 14.20 7.69
C LEU A 9 1.69 13.03 8.35
N ASN A 10 0.83 13.34 9.32
CA ASN A 10 -0.18 12.41 9.79
C ASN A 10 -1.24 12.31 8.69
N ILE A 11 -1.07 11.36 7.78
CA ILE A 11 -2.14 10.98 6.84
C ILE A 11 -3.23 10.26 7.65
N SER A 12 -4.48 10.57 7.38
CA SER A 12 -5.57 9.93 8.12
C SER A 12 -5.68 8.45 7.76
N LYS A 13 -6.16 7.62 8.69
CA LYS A 13 -6.45 6.20 8.42
C LYS A 13 -7.40 6.04 7.23
N LYS A 14 -8.34 6.97 7.05
CA LYS A 14 -9.30 6.99 5.95
C LYS A 14 -8.62 7.20 4.59
N GLU A 15 -7.64 8.09 4.51
CA GLU A 15 -6.86 8.31 3.28
C GLU A 15 -6.00 7.10 2.94
N ILE A 16 -5.33 6.48 3.93
CA ILE A 16 -4.62 5.22 3.74
C ILE A 16 -5.58 4.15 3.23
N GLN A 17 -6.72 3.97 3.90
CA GLN A 17 -7.73 2.98 3.52
C GLN A 17 -8.18 3.14 2.07
N GLN A 18 -8.52 4.37 1.64
CA GLN A 18 -8.97 4.60 0.27
C GLN A 18 -7.91 4.20 -0.76
N LYS A 19 -6.65 4.58 -0.53
CA LYS A 19 -5.53 4.23 -1.42
C LYS A 19 -5.33 2.73 -1.52
N ILE A 20 -5.27 2.04 -0.37
CA ILE A 20 -5.04 0.60 -0.34
C ILE A 20 -6.20 -0.14 -1.01
N ILE A 21 -7.45 0.22 -0.70
CA ILE A 21 -8.63 -0.42 -1.30
C ILE A 21 -8.62 -0.27 -2.82
N ASN A 22 -8.30 0.91 -3.37
CA ASN A 22 -8.21 1.10 -4.81
C ASN A 22 -7.19 0.14 -5.43
N LEU A 23 -5.93 0.16 -4.93
CA LEU A 23 -4.85 -0.68 -5.45
C LEU A 23 -5.14 -2.18 -5.37
N VAL A 24 -5.64 -2.65 -4.22
CA VAL A 24 -5.90 -4.09 -4.05
C VAL A 24 -7.12 -4.51 -4.88
N SER A 25 -8.12 -3.63 -5.08
CA SER A 25 -9.31 -3.95 -5.87
C SER A 25 -8.97 -4.05 -7.35
N ASP A 26 -8.13 -3.15 -7.86
CA ASP A 26 -7.61 -3.25 -9.22
C ASP A 26 -6.80 -4.54 -9.42
N ALA A 27 -6.00 -4.93 -8.42
CA ALA A 27 -5.28 -6.20 -8.44
C ALA A 27 -6.22 -7.42 -8.44
N TRP A 28 -7.37 -7.31 -7.77
CA TRP A 28 -8.40 -8.34 -7.76
C TRP A 28 -9.11 -8.50 -9.09
N GLU A 29 -9.54 -7.39 -9.68
CA GLU A 29 -10.22 -7.37 -10.97
C GLU A 29 -9.27 -7.80 -12.11
N ASN A 30 -8.00 -7.42 -12.01
CA ASN A 30 -6.97 -7.70 -13.00
C ASN A 30 -5.95 -8.73 -12.50
N SER A 31 -6.44 -9.88 -12.02
CA SER A 31 -5.60 -10.90 -11.36
C SER A 31 -4.37 -11.37 -12.16
N TYR A 32 -4.41 -11.35 -13.50
CA TYR A 32 -3.26 -11.65 -14.37
C TYR A 32 -2.13 -10.62 -14.25
N HIS A 33 -2.48 -9.35 -14.00
CA HIS A 33 -1.55 -8.23 -13.81
C HIS A 33 -1.44 -7.77 -12.34
N ALA A 34 -1.97 -8.54 -11.39
CA ALA A 34 -2.01 -8.16 -9.97
C ALA A 34 -0.67 -7.71 -9.40
N GLY A 35 0.44 -8.31 -9.86
CA GLY A 35 1.78 -7.90 -9.44
C GLY A 35 2.11 -6.43 -9.76
N ALA A 36 1.63 -5.90 -10.89
CA ALA A 36 1.87 -4.51 -11.27
C ALA A 36 1.13 -3.52 -10.35
N TYR A 37 -0.08 -3.85 -9.91
CA TYR A 37 -0.85 -3.06 -8.95
C TYR A 37 -0.24 -3.16 -7.54
N LEU A 38 0.08 -4.37 -7.09
CA LEU A 38 0.65 -4.59 -5.75
C LEU A 38 2.06 -4.01 -5.58
N ASN A 39 2.82 -3.83 -6.67
CA ASN A 39 4.12 -3.15 -6.64
C ASN A 39 4.03 -1.63 -6.48
N GLN A 40 2.83 -1.06 -6.57
CA GLN A 40 2.54 0.35 -6.29
C GLN A 40 2.12 0.58 -4.84
N LEU A 41 2.30 -0.42 -3.97
CA LEU A 41 2.12 -0.22 -2.54
C LEU A 41 3.20 0.73 -1.99
N PRO A 42 2.84 1.62 -1.03
CA PRO A 42 3.76 2.57 -0.43
C PRO A 42 5.06 1.94 0.03
N LYS A 43 6.18 2.50 -0.41
CA LYS A 43 7.51 2.03 -0.02
C LYS A 43 7.96 2.68 1.28
N ARG A 44 8.74 1.93 2.06
CA ARG A 44 9.43 2.46 3.23
C ARG A 44 10.48 3.48 2.77
N THR A 45 10.64 4.54 3.54
CA THR A 45 11.54 5.67 3.23
C THR A 45 12.99 5.42 3.60
N ASP A 46 13.24 4.46 4.50
CA ASP A 46 14.54 4.17 5.10
C ASP A 46 15.13 2.83 4.63
N CYS A 47 14.45 2.10 3.75
CA CYS A 47 14.97 0.88 3.14
C CYS A 47 14.41 0.61 1.74
N GLU A 48 15.18 -0.12 0.93
CA GLU A 48 14.74 -0.56 -0.40
C GLU A 48 13.91 -1.85 -0.36
N TYR A 49 14.06 -2.64 0.70
CA TYR A 49 13.40 -3.93 0.87
C TYR A 49 12.62 -3.98 2.18
N ASP A 50 11.30 -4.13 2.04
CA ASP A 50 10.38 -4.25 3.16
C ASP A 50 9.77 -5.65 3.21
N ARG A 51 10.26 -6.46 4.15
CA ARG A 51 9.81 -7.84 4.31
C ARG A 51 8.31 -7.94 4.60
N GLU A 52 7.77 -7.06 5.44
CA GLU A 52 6.36 -7.12 5.86
C GLU A 52 5.45 -6.85 4.66
N ILE A 53 5.77 -5.83 3.86
CA ILE A 53 5.03 -5.54 2.63
C ILE A 53 5.12 -6.69 1.63
N VAL A 54 6.29 -7.34 1.50
CA VAL A 54 6.43 -8.53 0.65
C VAL A 54 5.54 -9.68 1.14
N GLU A 55 5.42 -9.89 2.45
CA GLU A 55 4.51 -10.88 3.03
C GLU A 55 3.04 -10.57 2.75
N PHE A 56 2.63 -9.29 2.81
CA PHE A 56 1.29 -8.86 2.37
C PHE A 56 1.05 -9.17 0.89
N ILE A 57 2.00 -8.81 0.02
CA ILE A 57 1.89 -9.07 -1.43
C ILE A 57 1.73 -10.58 -1.71
N MET A 58 2.50 -11.43 -1.03
CA MET A 58 2.34 -12.88 -1.14
C MET A 58 0.96 -13.36 -0.65
N GLY A 59 0.44 -12.76 0.42
CA GLY A 59 -0.92 -13.00 0.93
C GLY A 59 -2.00 -12.68 -0.10
N PHE A 60 -1.92 -11.51 -0.76
CA PHE A 60 -2.85 -11.14 -1.82
C PHE A 60 -2.74 -12.07 -3.03
N LYS A 61 -1.53 -12.39 -3.49
CA LYS A 61 -1.32 -13.36 -4.59
C LYS A 61 -1.94 -14.72 -4.28
N ARG A 62 -1.84 -15.19 -3.04
CA ARG A 62 -2.52 -16.42 -2.59
C ARG A 62 -4.04 -16.27 -2.65
N ALA A 63 -4.58 -15.19 -2.11
CA ALA A 63 -6.02 -14.93 -2.10
C ALA A 63 -6.60 -14.90 -3.53
N LEU A 64 -5.89 -14.27 -4.46
CA LEU A 64 -6.24 -14.22 -5.89
C LEU A 64 -6.19 -15.61 -6.54
N ARG A 65 -5.10 -16.36 -6.32
CA ARG A 65 -4.93 -17.70 -6.90
C ARG A 65 -6.04 -18.66 -6.49
N ILE A 66 -6.50 -18.60 -5.24
CA ILE A 66 -7.57 -19.46 -4.74
C ILE A 66 -8.96 -18.81 -4.78
N LYS A 67 -9.05 -17.58 -5.33
CA LYS A 67 -10.27 -16.77 -5.42
C LYS A 67 -11.01 -16.62 -4.07
N SER A 68 -10.27 -16.48 -2.97
CA SER A 68 -10.86 -16.31 -1.63
C SER A 68 -11.08 -14.84 -1.29
N ARG A 69 -12.35 -14.43 -1.30
CA ARG A 69 -12.78 -13.09 -0.85
C ARG A 69 -12.52 -12.85 0.64
N ILE A 70 -12.62 -13.90 1.47
CA ILE A 70 -12.37 -13.80 2.92
C ILE A 70 -10.90 -13.46 3.18
N ILE A 71 -9.96 -14.22 2.61
CA ILE A 71 -8.52 -13.95 2.81
C ILE A 71 -8.16 -12.58 2.25
N TYR A 72 -8.72 -12.22 1.09
CA TYR A 72 -8.51 -10.91 0.49
C TYR A 72 -8.97 -9.76 1.40
N ALA A 73 -10.17 -9.86 1.98
CA ALA A 73 -10.69 -8.86 2.91
C ALA A 73 -9.82 -8.75 4.18
N CYS A 74 -9.50 -9.87 4.82
CA CYS A 74 -8.64 -9.89 6.01
C CYS A 74 -7.27 -9.26 5.72
N LYS A 75 -6.63 -9.60 4.59
CA LYS A 75 -5.32 -9.03 4.22
C LYS A 75 -5.40 -7.54 3.92
N THR A 76 -6.53 -7.06 3.38
CA THR A 76 -6.77 -5.64 3.14
C THR A 76 -6.83 -4.87 4.46
N GLU A 77 -7.61 -5.35 5.42
CA GLU A 77 -7.72 -4.73 6.75
C GLU A 77 -6.39 -4.72 7.51
N GLU A 78 -5.68 -5.85 7.50
CA GLU A 78 -4.34 -5.97 8.13
C GLU A 78 -3.34 -4.98 7.52
N LEU A 79 -3.33 -4.84 6.18
CA LEU A 79 -2.42 -3.93 5.49
C LEU A 79 -2.73 -2.46 5.83
N ILE A 80 -4.01 -2.08 5.87
CA ILE A 80 -4.43 -0.72 6.25
C ILE A 80 -3.99 -0.40 7.67
N GLU A 81 -4.23 -1.31 8.61
CA GLU A 81 -3.85 -1.13 10.01
C GLU A 81 -2.32 -1.05 10.17
N TYR A 82 -1.59 -1.90 9.45
CA TYR A 82 -0.13 -1.90 9.44
C TYR A 82 0.41 -0.55 8.95
N TYR A 83 -0.07 -0.06 7.80
CA TYR A 83 0.33 1.24 7.28
C TYR A 83 -0.03 2.40 8.21
N TYR A 84 -1.21 2.36 8.84
CA TYR A 84 -1.62 3.43 9.75
C TYR A 84 -0.72 3.53 10.99
N ARG A 85 -0.33 2.38 11.58
CA ARG A 85 0.56 2.32 12.74
C ARG A 85 1.99 2.77 12.43
N HIS A 86 2.44 2.50 11.20
CA HIS A 86 3.81 2.75 10.79
C HIS A 86 3.93 3.93 9.82
N GLN A 87 2.89 4.75 9.67
CA GLN A 87 2.77 5.73 8.59
C GLN A 87 3.96 6.71 8.48
N GLY A 88 4.62 7.02 9.60
CA GLY A 88 5.81 7.87 9.62
C GLY A 88 7.04 7.25 8.94
N GLN A 89 7.00 5.97 8.57
CA GLN A 89 8.08 5.24 7.89
C GLN A 89 7.84 5.11 6.38
N TYR A 90 6.63 5.37 5.89
CA TYR A 90 6.23 5.13 4.51
C TYR A 90 6.00 6.42 3.74
N ASP A 91 6.39 6.40 2.46
CA ASP A 91 6.18 7.53 1.57
C ASP A 91 4.82 7.46 0.88
N PHE A 92 3.80 8.03 1.51
CA PHE A 92 2.49 8.19 0.88
C PHE A 92 2.44 9.35 -0.14
N LYS A 93 3.50 10.18 -0.25
CA LYS A 93 3.53 11.39 -1.08
C LYS A 93 4.09 11.14 -2.48
N ASN A 94 5.11 10.30 -2.65
CA ASN A 94 5.66 9.98 -3.97
C ASN A 94 4.69 9.18 -4.87
N GLU A 95 3.59 8.66 -4.30
CA GLU A 95 2.49 8.04 -5.06
C GLU A 95 1.36 9.03 -5.39
N LEU A 96 1.23 10.17 -4.68
CA LEU A 96 0.24 11.21 -4.97
C LEU A 96 0.60 12.08 -6.18
N MET A 97 1.88 12.15 -6.55
CA MET A 97 2.35 12.98 -7.67
C MET A 97 2.36 12.25 -9.02
N LYS A 98 2.17 10.92 -9.05
CA LYS A 98 2.08 10.18 -10.33
C LYS A 98 0.73 10.30 -11.01
N ASP A 99 -0.34 10.54 -10.26
CA ASP A 99 -1.69 10.74 -10.80
C ASP A 99 -1.97 12.19 -11.24
N THR A 100 -1.05 13.12 -10.99
CA THR A 100 -1.18 14.54 -11.41
C THR A 100 -0.20 14.94 -12.52
N GLY A 101 0.59 14.00 -13.04
CA GLY A 101 1.66 14.29 -13.99
C GLY A 101 1.75 13.28 -15.13
N ASN A 102 0.69 13.15 -15.93
CA ASN A 102 0.80 12.72 -17.34
C ASN A 102 -0.45 13.14 -18.13
N SER A 103 -0.57 14.45 -18.34
CA SER A 103 -1.17 15.01 -19.56
C SER A 103 -0.11 15.92 -20.17
N ILE A 104 0.69 15.36 -21.08
CA ILE A 104 1.38 16.13 -22.14
C ILE A 104 0.63 15.79 -23.43
#